data_AF-A0A3D1PA78-F1
#
_entry.id   AF-A0A3D1PA78-F1
#
_cell.length_a   1.000
_cell.length_b   1.000
_cell.length_c   1.000
_cell.angle_alpha   90.00
_cell.angle_beta   90.00
_cell.angle_gamma   90.00
#
_symmetry.space_group_name_H-M   'P 1'
#
loop_
_entity.id
_entity.type
_entity.pdbx_description
1 polymer ?
#
loop_
_entity_poly.entity_id
_entity_poly.type
_entity_poly.pdbx_seq_one_letter_code
_entity_poly.pdbx_strand_id
1 'polypeptide(L)' 'MSNIEVTRTYLEMVSRHELKPAMLADDRIRIEQAIECPPSFFRYLYSEVGRNYHWVDRLNWTDEQIRAYLSQPSV' A
#
# COMPACT_ATOMS: atom_id res chain seq x y z
N MET A 1 18.51 4.11 25.54
CA MET A 1 18.21 3.97 24.09
C MET A 1 18.94 5.09 23.38
N SER A 2 19.73 4.78 22.36
CA SER A 2 20.41 5.79 21.53
C SER A 2 19.45 6.30 20.46
N ASN A 3 19.32 7.61 20.31
CA ASN A 3 18.58 8.20 19.19
C ASN A 3 19.38 8.03 17.90
N ILE A 4 18.67 7.70 16.82
CA ILE A 4 19.23 7.57 15.47
C ILE A 4 18.48 8.58 14.59
N GLU A 5 19.24 9.38 13.86
CA GLU A 5 18.67 10.27 12.85
C GLU A 5 18.31 9.47 11.59
N VAL A 6 17.08 9.65 11.09
CA VAL A 6 16.57 8.93 9.91
C VAL A 6 15.95 9.92 8.94
N THR A 7 16.33 9.83 7.67
CA THR A 7 15.68 10.54 6.57
C THR A 7 14.76 9.60 5.83
N ARG A 8 13.47 9.96 5.71
CA ARG A 8 12.48 9.21 4.93
C ARG A 8 12.09 10.03 3.71
N THR A 9 12.19 9.42 2.54
CA THR A 9 11.71 10.00 1.28
C THR A 9 10.42 9.30 0.87
N TYR A 10 9.57 10.03 0.16
CA TYR A 10 8.32 9.52 -0.39
C TYR A 10 8.28 9.86 -1.87
N LEU A 11 7.67 8.97 -2.65
CA LEU A 11 7.29 9.30 -4.02
C LEU A 11 5.98 10.09 -3.96
N GLU A 12 5.99 11.31 -4.48
CA GLU A 12 4.80 12.13 -4.67
C GLU A 12 4.50 12.21 -6.17
N MET A 13 3.22 12.09 -6.52
CA MET A 13 2.72 12.30 -7.88
C MET A 13 1.70 13.43 -7.85
N VAL A 14 2.05 14.57 -8.46
CA VAL A 14 1.25 15.81 -8.38
C VAL A 14 0.19 15.90 -9.47
N SER A 15 0.30 15.08 -10.52
CA SER A 15 -0.68 15.02 -11.61
C SER A 15 -0.75 13.62 -12.21
N ARG A 16 -1.97 13.16 -12.51
CA ARG A 16 -2.19 11.87 -13.22
C ARG A 16 -1.56 11.83 -14.62
N HIS A 17 -1.31 13.00 -15.22
CA HIS A 17 -0.71 13.10 -16.55
C HIS A 17 0.78 12.74 -16.57
N GLU A 18 1.42 12.63 -15.41
CA GLU A 18 2.82 12.19 -15.28
C GLU A 18 2.96 10.67 -15.41
N LEU A 19 1.85 9.93 -15.34
CA LEU A 19 1.84 8.48 -15.53
C LEU A 19 2.20 8.14 -16.98
N LYS A 20 3.23 7.32 -17.14
CA LYS A 20 3.54 6.66 -18.41
C LYS A 20 2.68 5.40 -18.52
N PRO A 21 1.76 5.29 -19.50
CA PRO A 21 0.96 4.09 -19.67
C PRO A 21 1.84 2.87 -19.88
N ALA A 22 1.52 1.78 -19.19
CA ALA A 22 2.09 0.47 -19.49
C ALA A 22 1.12 -0.29 -20.39
N MET A 23 1.64 -0.92 -21.46
CA MET A 23 0.86 -1.92 -22.18
C MET A 23 0.70 -3.15 -21.28
N LEU A 24 -0.53 -3.64 -21.17
CA LEU A 24 -0.76 -4.97 -20.63
C LEU A 24 -0.12 -5.98 -21.58
N ALA A 25 0.54 -6.99 -21.01
CA ALA A 25 1.11 -8.08 -21.81
C ALA A 25 0.00 -8.97 -22.43
N ASP A 26 -1.20 -8.92 -21.86
CA ASP A 26 -2.36 -9.73 -22.23
C ASP A 26 -3.66 -9.00 -21.89
N ASP A 27 -4.54 -8.84 -22.87
CA ASP A 27 -5.83 -8.13 -22.74
C ASP A 27 -6.83 -8.85 -21.82
N ARG A 28 -6.55 -10.11 -21.44
CA ARG A 28 -7.35 -10.85 -20.46
C ARG A 28 -7.06 -10.44 -19.01
N ILE A 29 -5.97 -9.71 -18.78
CA ILE A 29 -5.62 -9.22 -17.44
C ILE A 29 -6.56 -8.07 -17.09
N ARG A 30 -7.23 -8.20 -15.94
CA ARG A 30 -8.10 -7.16 -15.38
C ARG A 30 -7.45 -6.61 -14.10
N ILE A 31 -7.45 -5.29 -13.99
CA ILE A 31 -7.05 -4.58 -12.77
C ILE A 31 -8.31 -3.94 -12.21
N GLU A 32 -8.63 -4.28 -10.97
CA GLU A 32 -9.84 -3.83 -10.29
C GLU A 32 -9.53 -3.36 -8.88
N GLN A 33 -10.35 -2.43 -8.40
CA GLN A 33 -10.29 -2.00 -7.01
C GLN A 33 -10.91 -3.08 -6.12
N ALA A 34 -10.21 -3.45 -5.04
CA ALA A 34 -10.75 -4.32 -4.01
C ALA A 34 -11.73 -3.53 -3.12
N ILE A 35 -13.01 -3.57 -3.46
CA ILE A 35 -14.08 -2.97 -2.66
C ILE A 35 -14.25 -3.77 -1.37
N GLU A 36 -14.48 -3.09 -0.24
CA GLU A 36 -14.66 -3.72 1.08
C GLU A 36 -13.51 -4.67 1.49
N CYS A 37 -12.27 -4.25 1.21
CA CYS A 37 -11.06 -5.03 1.51
C CYS A 37 -11.02 -5.48 2.99
N PRO A 38 -11.03 -6.81 3.28
CA PRO A 38 -10.94 -7.30 4.64
C PRO A 38 -9.58 -6.98 5.29
N PRO A 39 -9.53 -6.69 6.61
CA PRO A 39 -8.26 -6.44 7.30
C PRO A 39 -7.23 -7.58 7.16
N SER A 40 -7.71 -8.83 7.10
CA SER A 40 -6.85 -10.01 6.87
C SER A 40 -6.18 -9.97 5.50
N PHE A 41 -6.90 -9.55 4.46
CA PHE A 41 -6.37 -9.46 3.10
C PHE A 41 -5.37 -8.30 2.97
N PHE A 42 -5.67 -7.15 3.56
CA PHE A 42 -4.71 -6.05 3.68
C PHE A 42 -3.41 -6.50 4.37
N ARG A 43 -3.52 -7.20 5.50
CA ARG A 43 -2.36 -7.70 6.25
C ARG A 43 -1.53 -8.70 5.45
N TYR A 44 -2.20 -9.60 4.72
CA TYR A 44 -1.55 -10.51 3.79
C TYR A 44 -0.72 -9.77 2.73
N LEU A 45 -1.33 -8.82 2.02
CA LEU A 45 -0.62 -8.05 0.98
C LEU A 45 0.51 -7.20 1.57
N TYR A 46 0.29 -6.53 2.70
CA TYR A 46 1.30 -5.72 3.35
C TYR A 46 2.52 -6.56 3.77
N SER A 47 2.29 -7.78 4.27
CA SER A 47 3.34 -8.74 4.59
C SER A 47 4.06 -9.23 3.34
N GLU A 48 3.34 -9.77 2.36
CA GLU A 48 3.95 -10.45 1.21
C GLU A 48 4.65 -9.49 0.24
N VAL A 49 4.04 -8.34 -0.06
CA VAL A 49 4.69 -7.30 -0.88
C VAL A 49 5.81 -6.63 -0.08
N GLY A 50 5.54 -6.30 1.18
CA GLY A 50 6.45 -5.55 2.03
C GLY A 50 7.67 -6.34 2.53
N ARG A 51 7.65 -7.68 2.45
CA ARG A 51 8.74 -8.56 2.93
C ARG A 51 10.10 -8.16 2.38
N ASN A 52 10.19 -7.93 1.07
CA ASN A 52 11.44 -7.56 0.39
C ASN A 52 11.88 -6.11 0.67
N TYR A 53 10.99 -5.30 1.24
CA TYR A 53 11.21 -3.89 1.56
C TYR A 53 11.21 -3.64 3.08
N HIS A 54 11.22 -4.70 3.89
CA HIS A 54 11.24 -4.64 5.35
C HIS A 54 10.11 -3.79 5.96
N TRP A 55 8.91 -3.87 5.39
CA TRP A 55 7.77 -3.18 5.96
C TRP A 55 7.36 -3.80 7.30
N VAL A 56 7.44 -3.00 8.37
CA VAL A 56 7.07 -3.43 9.72
C VAL A 56 6.07 -2.49 10.40
N ASP A 57 5.98 -1.24 9.95
CA ASP A 57 5.22 -0.16 10.59
C ASP A 57 3.76 -0.51 10.91
N ARG A 58 3.11 -1.28 10.02
CA ARG A 58 1.66 -1.58 10.13
C ARG A 58 1.35 -3.02 10.52
N LEU A 59 2.35 -3.87 10.75
CA LEU A 59 2.13 -5.29 11.07
C LEU A 59 1.39 -5.47 12.39
N ASN A 60 1.60 -4.56 13.35
CA ASN A 60 0.97 -4.59 14.67
C ASN A 60 -0.38 -3.85 14.74
N TRP A 61 -0.89 -3.35 13.62
CA TRP A 61 -2.19 -2.68 13.63
C TRP A 61 -3.32 -3.64 13.98
N THR A 62 -4.27 -3.18 14.79
CA THR A 62 -5.52 -3.91 15.03
C THR A 62 -6.41 -3.87 13.79
N ASP A 63 -7.40 -4.74 13.73
CA ASP A 63 -8.34 -4.74 12.60
C ASP A 63 -9.14 -3.44 12.55
N GLU A 64 -9.43 -2.79 13.68
CA GLU A 64 -10.09 -1.49 13.74
C GLU A 64 -9.22 -0.38 13.13
N GLN A 65 -7.91 -0.38 13.43
CA GLN A 65 -6.97 0.56 12.84
C GLN A 65 -6.86 0.38 11.32
N ILE A 66 -6.82 -0.88 10.85
CA ILE A 66 -6.82 -1.19 9.42
C ILE A 66 -8.12 -0.71 8.77
N ARG A 67 -9.29 -1.01 9.35
CA ARG A 67 -10.58 -0.54 8.81
C ARG A 67 -10.64 0.98 8.72
N ALA A 68 -10.22 1.68 9.77
CA ALA A 68 -10.19 3.15 9.79
C ALA A 68 -9.23 3.74 8.74
N TYR A 69 -8.12 3.04 8.44
CA TYR A 69 -7.21 3.43 7.37
C TYR A 69 -7.82 3.20 5.98
N LEU A 70 -8.41 2.03 5.74
CA LEU A 70 -9.04 1.66 4.47
C LEU A 70 -10.31 2.47 4.16
N SER A 71 -10.92 3.10 5.16
CA SER A 71 -12.07 4.01 4.95
C SER A 71 -11.68 5.41 4.48
N GLN A 72 -10.39 5.75 4.40
CA GLN A 72 -9.94 7.06 3.96
C GLN A 72 -10.07 7.17 2.44
N PRO A 73 -10.66 8.25 1.88
CA PRO A 73 -10.83 8.39 0.43
C PRO A 73 -9.53 8.38 -0.39
N SER A 74 -8.39 8.63 0.26
CA SER A 74 -7.06 8.65 -0.36
C SER A 74 -6.36 7.28 -0.35
N VAL A 75 -7.00 6.24 0.19
CA VAL A 75 -6.50 4.87 0.31
C VAL A 75 -7.35 3.96 -0.57
#